data_AF-A0A2X0NAU1-F1
#
_entry.id   AF-A0A2X0NAU1-F1
#
_cell.length_a   1.000
_cell.length_b   1.000
_cell.length_c   1.000
_cell.angle_alpha   90.00
_cell.angle_beta   90.00
_cell.angle_gamma   90.00
#
_symmetry.space_group_name_H-M   'P 1'
#
loop_
_entity.id
_entity.type
_entity.pdbx_description
1 polymer ?
#
loop_
_entity_poly.entity_id
_entity_poly.type
_entity_poly.pdbx_seq_one_letter_code
_entity_poly.pdbx_strand_id
1 'polypeptide(L)'
;MSLLRPRILPRTLPRTLPSRVPSRTLWTCSTYLSDCAEPLLSELKRRHPSPSTPPSCAPSTLFCLSKSTPFSYLSEIHSHLTLQGHRVLGALTETPCIPSSSSRPPYPFSLSLATYTPSSTTQTKAHAVYSTLLGRPNISLGREHKSPRSLHSDDQDELSEAALRAFLTGEQGWSFGVNNSSTKAGEGKAEGKRWEGLEGIDPAHVKQLIYITSDRSTPLLQLLSTTYANTQKLGLTASSTPFHSPTGQPFTLITPDGELHSTGAVAIAIVDETAQTAKRKGVPVGYEGLVPFGLGEDNAFEVTSSKGNIILTLSSQNAARLLLNAVNALQASSSNPCHPKPKTWSLSQSEKDQPFYAAVFPTKPPPSHPSGTIDLSAASFVCRLMAGDPSRGAMSLDTERDLKKGDWVVLMIMH
;
A
#
# COMPACT_ATOMS: atom_id res chain seq x y z
N MET A 1 -3.30 30.66 41.72
CA MET A 1 -3.60 29.71 40.62
C MET A 1 -3.08 28.34 41.03
N SER A 2 -4.00 27.44 41.39
CA SER A 2 -3.71 26.16 42.04
C SER A 2 -3.41 25.08 41.00
N LEU A 3 -2.24 24.45 41.14
CA LEU A 3 -1.80 23.26 40.42
C LEU A 3 -2.62 22.05 40.88
N LEU A 4 -3.47 21.51 40.00
CA LEU A 4 -4.15 20.23 40.22
C LEU A 4 -3.35 19.10 39.57
N ARG A 5 -2.83 18.21 40.43
CA ARG A 5 -2.17 16.94 40.07
C ARG A 5 -3.11 16.06 39.24
N PRO A 6 -2.60 15.24 38.30
CA PRO A 6 -3.40 14.21 37.67
C PRO A 6 -3.76 13.12 38.71
N ARG A 7 -5.07 12.90 38.89
CA ARG A 7 -5.64 11.82 39.72
C ARG A 7 -5.29 10.47 39.10
N ILE A 8 -4.51 9.66 39.81
CA ILE A 8 -4.44 8.21 39.63
C ILE A 8 -5.62 7.60 40.38
N LEU A 9 -6.50 6.86 39.69
CA LEU A 9 -7.57 6.02 40.26
C LEU A 9 -8.00 4.97 39.20
N PRO A 10 -8.56 3.81 39.59
CA PRO A 10 -7.95 2.67 40.28
C PRO A 10 -7.94 1.41 39.38
N ARG A 11 -7.48 0.29 39.95
CA ARG A 11 -7.30 -1.07 39.40
C ARG A 11 -8.53 -1.78 38.79
N THR A 12 -9.61 -1.05 38.47
CA THR A 12 -10.82 -1.57 37.82
C THR A 12 -11.27 -0.59 36.75
N LEU A 13 -11.29 -1.04 35.48
CA LEU A 13 -11.73 -0.26 34.33
C LEU A 13 -13.23 0.06 34.44
N PRO A 14 -13.69 1.22 33.91
CA PRO A 14 -15.03 1.72 34.15
C PRO A 14 -16.11 0.75 33.67
N ARG A 15 -17.02 0.43 34.59
CA ARG A 15 -18.36 -0.10 34.32
C ARG A 15 -19.06 0.84 33.33
N THR A 16 -19.52 0.26 32.22
CA THR A 16 -20.69 0.68 31.44
C THR A 16 -20.81 2.16 31.08
N LEU A 17 -20.56 2.51 29.81
CA LEU A 17 -21.37 3.53 29.14
C LEU A 17 -22.65 2.84 28.66
N PRO A 18 -23.84 3.19 29.19
CA PRO A 18 -25.09 2.75 28.63
C PRO A 18 -25.47 3.62 27.42
N SER A 19 -26.29 3.02 26.56
CA SER A 19 -26.98 3.58 25.39
C SER A 19 -26.17 3.64 24.09
N ARG A 20 -26.74 2.94 23.10
CA ARG A 20 -26.46 3.07 21.67
C ARG A 20 -26.40 4.56 21.30
N VAL A 21 -25.19 5.08 21.14
CA VAL A 21 -24.98 6.21 20.25
C VAL A 21 -25.32 5.68 18.85
N PRO A 22 -26.22 6.31 18.06
CA PRO A 22 -26.45 5.89 16.69
C PRO A 22 -25.11 5.98 15.97
N SER A 23 -24.55 4.82 15.62
CA SER A 23 -23.25 4.74 14.98
C SER A 23 -23.34 5.46 13.65
N ARG A 24 -22.75 6.66 13.56
CA ARG A 24 -22.63 7.41 12.30
C ARG A 24 -21.80 6.65 11.25
N THR A 25 -21.06 5.61 11.67
CA THR A 25 -20.23 4.74 10.83
C THR A 25 -20.64 3.28 10.98
N LEU A 26 -20.73 2.55 9.86
CA LEU A 26 -20.99 1.10 9.83
C LEU A 26 -19.79 0.26 10.28
N TRP A 27 -18.63 0.90 10.47
CA TRP A 27 -17.40 0.30 10.98
C TRP A 27 -17.32 0.47 12.50
N THR A 28 -17.02 -0.62 13.19
CA THR A 28 -16.63 -0.66 14.60
C THR A 28 -15.18 -1.12 14.71
N CYS A 29 -14.32 -0.30 15.31
CA CYS A 29 -12.91 -0.60 15.48
C CYS A 29 -12.57 -0.73 16.96
N SER A 30 -11.85 -1.79 17.32
CA SER A 30 -11.44 -2.09 18.69
C SER A 30 -10.00 -2.58 18.70
N THR A 31 -9.16 -2.02 19.57
CA THR A 31 -7.79 -2.51 19.78
C THR A 31 -7.62 -2.94 21.23
N TYR A 32 -7.21 -4.18 21.41
CA TYR A 32 -6.87 -4.78 22.70
C TYR A 32 -5.34 -4.79 22.85
N LEU A 33 -4.85 -4.30 23.97
CA LEU A 33 -3.42 -4.24 24.31
C LEU A 33 -3.21 -4.99 25.62
N SER A 34 -2.15 -5.77 25.71
CA SER A 34 -1.87 -6.57 26.89
C SER A 34 -0.38 -6.85 27.05
N ASP A 35 0.06 -7.01 28.30
CA ASP A 35 1.41 -7.47 28.66
C ASP A 35 1.56 -9.00 28.49
N CYS A 36 0.45 -9.73 28.30
CA CYS A 36 0.40 -11.18 28.06
C CYS A 36 -0.59 -11.54 26.93
N ALA A 37 -0.42 -12.71 26.31
CA ALA A 37 -1.31 -13.16 25.22
C ALA A 37 -2.70 -13.63 25.70
N GLU A 38 -2.79 -14.37 26.81
CA GLU A 38 -4.04 -14.99 27.30
C GLU A 38 -5.21 -14.00 27.54
N PRO A 39 -4.98 -12.80 28.10
CA PRO A 39 -6.06 -11.83 28.30
C PRO A 39 -6.68 -11.34 26.98
N LEU A 40 -5.94 -11.34 25.87
CA LEU A 40 -6.46 -10.88 24.57
C LEU A 40 -7.60 -11.76 24.08
N LEU A 41 -7.39 -13.09 24.11
CA LEU A 41 -8.40 -14.04 23.66
C LEU A 41 -9.58 -14.10 24.64
N SER A 42 -9.31 -14.03 25.94
CA SER A 42 -10.35 -14.01 26.97
C SER A 42 -11.25 -12.79 26.81
N GLU A 43 -10.66 -11.61 26.59
CA GLU A 43 -11.39 -10.37 26.37
C GLU A 43 -12.16 -10.38 25.04
N LEU A 44 -11.58 -10.96 23.97
CA LEU A 44 -12.27 -11.17 22.70
C LEU A 44 -13.54 -12.00 22.89
N LYS A 45 -13.41 -13.18 23.51
CA LYS A 45 -14.54 -14.10 23.79
C LYS A 45 -15.60 -13.46 24.68
N ARG A 46 -15.17 -12.61 25.63
CA ARG A 46 -16.08 -11.88 26.52
C ARG A 46 -16.84 -10.76 25.81
N ARG A 47 -16.19 -10.04 24.89
CA ARG A 47 -16.76 -8.89 24.14
C ARG A 47 -17.61 -9.33 22.96
N HIS A 48 -17.26 -10.46 22.37
CA HIS A 48 -17.99 -11.11 21.32
C HIS A 48 -18.46 -12.46 21.87
N PRO A 49 -19.58 -12.51 22.61
CA PRO A 49 -20.19 -13.76 23.02
C PRO A 49 -20.85 -14.46 21.82
N SER A 50 -20.96 -15.79 21.86
CA SER A 50 -21.66 -16.54 20.81
C SER A 50 -23.11 -16.05 20.71
N PRO A 51 -23.58 -15.63 19.52
CA PRO A 51 -24.91 -15.07 19.37
C PRO A 51 -25.97 -16.15 19.63
N SER A 52 -26.94 -15.85 20.49
CA SER A 52 -28.11 -16.70 20.71
C SER A 52 -29.07 -16.72 19.52
N THR A 53 -28.90 -15.80 18.57
CA THR A 53 -29.71 -15.67 17.36
C THR A 53 -28.81 -15.23 16.21
N PRO A 54 -28.84 -15.92 15.05
CA PRO A 54 -27.97 -15.56 13.93
C PRO A 54 -28.25 -14.12 13.49
N PRO A 55 -27.20 -13.31 13.22
CA PRO A 55 -27.39 -11.93 12.80
C PRO A 55 -28.14 -11.87 11.46
N SER A 56 -29.06 -10.92 11.34
CA SER A 56 -29.84 -10.71 10.10
C SER A 56 -28.96 -10.41 8.88
N CYS A 57 -27.71 -9.98 9.08
CA CYS A 57 -26.74 -9.79 8.02
C CYS A 57 -25.34 -10.14 8.54
N ALA A 58 -24.56 -10.88 7.75
CA ALA A 58 -23.25 -11.36 8.15
C ALA A 58 -22.23 -10.20 8.23
N PRO A 59 -21.68 -9.89 9.41
CA PRO A 59 -20.64 -8.89 9.55
C PRO A 59 -19.34 -9.35 8.89
N SER A 60 -18.51 -8.41 8.46
CA SER A 60 -17.17 -8.70 7.93
C SER A 60 -16.11 -8.09 8.84
N THR A 61 -15.16 -8.89 9.31
CA THR A 61 -14.13 -8.45 10.26
C THR A 61 -12.75 -8.64 9.68
N LEU A 62 -11.96 -7.56 9.70
CA LEU A 62 -10.54 -7.58 9.45
C LEU A 62 -9.81 -7.50 10.79
N PHE A 63 -8.86 -8.40 11.04
CA PHE A 63 -8.06 -8.37 12.27
C PHE A 63 -6.56 -8.28 12.01
N CYS A 64 -5.87 -7.57 12.89
CA CYS A 64 -4.42 -7.47 12.93
C CYS A 64 -3.94 -8.00 14.28
N LEU A 65 -3.15 -9.07 14.26
CA LEU A 65 -2.60 -9.68 15.46
C LEU A 65 -1.10 -9.37 15.55
N SER A 66 -0.61 -8.97 16.72
CA SER A 66 0.83 -8.75 16.92
C SER A 66 1.61 -10.03 16.67
N LYS A 67 2.69 -9.92 15.90
CA LYS A 67 3.66 -11.00 15.65
C LYS A 67 4.32 -11.54 16.93
N SER A 68 4.21 -10.87 18.08
CA SER A 68 4.69 -11.38 19.36
C SER A 68 3.76 -12.44 19.96
N THR A 69 2.50 -12.53 19.52
CA THR A 69 1.50 -13.46 20.05
C THR A 69 1.76 -14.89 19.55
N PRO A 70 1.57 -15.95 20.35
CA PRO A 70 1.72 -17.33 19.86
C PRO A 70 0.86 -17.64 18.63
N PHE A 71 1.40 -18.43 17.69
CA PHE A 71 0.73 -18.76 16.42
C PHE A 71 -0.63 -19.46 16.59
N SER A 72 -0.81 -20.27 17.63
CA SER A 72 -2.10 -20.95 17.89
C SER A 72 -3.28 -19.98 18.08
N TYR A 73 -3.02 -18.76 18.55
CA TYR A 73 -4.07 -17.77 18.78
C TYR A 73 -4.69 -17.30 17.47
N LEU A 74 -3.96 -17.36 16.36
CA LEU A 74 -4.45 -16.94 15.06
C LEU A 74 -5.64 -17.80 14.63
N SER A 75 -5.50 -19.13 14.67
CA SER A 75 -6.57 -20.06 14.31
C SER A 75 -7.72 -20.02 15.32
N GLU A 76 -7.43 -19.82 16.60
CA GLU A 76 -8.46 -19.66 17.64
C GLU A 76 -9.31 -18.40 17.46
N ILE A 77 -8.69 -17.27 17.13
CA ILE A 77 -9.40 -16.00 16.87
C ILE A 77 -10.24 -16.11 15.60
N HIS A 78 -9.67 -16.66 14.52
CA HIS A 78 -10.40 -16.87 13.27
C HIS A 78 -11.61 -17.79 13.48
N SER A 79 -11.40 -18.95 14.12
CA SER A 79 -12.47 -19.91 14.41
C SER A 79 -13.56 -19.30 15.29
N HIS A 80 -13.18 -18.57 16.34
CA HIS A 80 -14.15 -17.92 17.24
C HIS A 80 -15.03 -16.91 16.51
N LEU A 81 -14.44 -16.04 15.69
CA LEU A 81 -15.19 -15.03 14.94
C LEU A 81 -16.03 -15.65 13.81
N THR A 82 -15.51 -16.66 13.12
CA THR A 82 -16.24 -17.39 12.06
C THR A 82 -17.45 -18.12 12.64
N LEU A 83 -17.34 -18.72 13.83
CA LEU A 83 -18.48 -19.32 14.54
C LEU A 83 -19.58 -18.31 14.89
N GLN A 84 -19.26 -17.02 14.93
CA GLN A 84 -20.23 -15.94 15.14
C GLN A 84 -20.91 -15.48 13.86
N GLY A 85 -20.60 -16.11 12.73
CA GLY A 85 -21.11 -15.74 11.41
C GLY A 85 -20.38 -14.54 10.79
N HIS A 86 -19.20 -14.18 11.30
CA HIS A 86 -18.37 -13.15 10.69
C HIS A 86 -17.65 -13.73 9.47
N ARG A 87 -17.50 -12.93 8.42
CA ARG A 87 -16.49 -13.17 7.38
C ARG A 87 -15.17 -12.60 7.88
N VAL A 88 -14.20 -13.47 8.15
CA VAL A 88 -12.99 -13.08 8.89
C VAL A 88 -11.78 -13.07 7.97
N LEU A 89 -11.08 -11.94 7.95
CA LEU A 89 -9.79 -11.77 7.29
C LEU A 89 -8.78 -11.28 8.32
N GLY A 90 -7.51 -11.56 8.11
CA GLY A 90 -6.51 -10.98 9.00
C GLY A 90 -5.08 -11.14 8.55
N ALA A 91 -4.19 -10.58 9.36
CA ALA A 91 -2.76 -10.69 9.17
C ALA A 91 -2.00 -10.54 10.49
N LEU A 92 -0.74 -10.96 10.48
CA LEU A 92 0.21 -10.61 11.52
C LEU A 92 0.83 -9.24 11.23
N THR A 93 0.87 -8.38 12.24
CA THR A 93 1.41 -7.02 12.14
C THR A 93 2.35 -6.69 13.29
N GLU A 94 3.07 -5.57 13.17
CA GLU A 94 3.80 -5.00 14.28
C GLU A 94 2.82 -4.56 15.37
N THR A 95 3.30 -4.55 16.60
CA THR A 95 2.58 -3.92 17.70
C THR A 95 2.51 -2.41 17.43
N PRO A 96 1.32 -1.78 17.57
CA PRO A 96 1.19 -0.34 17.41
C PRO A 96 2.04 0.39 18.46
N CYS A 97 3.00 1.20 18.01
CA CYS A 97 3.76 2.07 18.89
C CYS A 97 2.90 3.29 19.24
N ILE A 98 2.47 3.39 20.50
CA ILE A 98 1.83 4.61 20.99
C ILE A 98 2.96 5.56 21.39
N PRO A 99 3.08 6.76 20.77
CA PRO A 99 4.05 7.75 21.19
C PRO A 99 3.63 8.29 22.56
N SER A 100 4.02 7.58 23.62
CA SER A 100 3.82 8.01 25.00
C SER A 100 5.12 8.62 25.51
N SER A 101 5.03 9.78 26.15
CA SER A 101 6.15 10.45 26.84
C SER A 101 6.61 9.72 28.12
N SER A 102 6.11 8.51 28.36
CA SER A 102 6.41 7.70 29.53
C SER A 102 7.37 6.56 29.17
N SER A 103 8.37 6.35 30.02
CA SER A 103 9.43 5.33 29.94
C SER A 103 8.96 3.88 30.01
N ARG A 104 7.67 3.58 29.77
CA ARG A 104 7.13 2.22 29.82
C ARG A 104 7.18 1.61 28.42
N PRO A 105 7.74 0.40 28.25
CA PRO A 105 7.80 -0.24 26.94
C PRO A 105 6.38 -0.42 26.36
N PRO A 106 6.21 -0.34 25.03
CA PRO A 106 4.94 -0.63 24.38
C PRO A 106 4.48 -2.05 24.73
N TYR A 107 3.17 -2.22 24.98
CA TYR A 107 2.56 -3.51 25.27
C TYR A 107 2.94 -4.53 24.19
N PRO A 108 3.64 -5.63 24.50
CA PRO A 108 4.17 -6.53 23.48
C PRO A 108 3.07 -7.21 22.64
N PHE A 109 1.88 -7.43 23.23
CA PHE A 109 0.78 -8.12 22.57
C PHE A 109 -0.36 -7.17 22.24
N SER A 110 -0.84 -7.22 20.99
CA SER A 110 -1.97 -6.43 20.52
C SER A 110 -2.87 -7.22 19.58
N LEU A 111 -4.18 -7.01 19.68
CA LEU A 111 -5.18 -7.48 18.72
C LEU A 111 -6.05 -6.29 18.31
N SER A 112 -6.04 -5.94 17.03
CA SER A 112 -6.92 -4.93 16.48
C SER A 112 -7.99 -5.58 15.60
N LEU A 113 -9.23 -5.15 15.75
CA LEU A 113 -10.38 -5.61 14.97
C LEU A 113 -11.04 -4.39 14.30
N ALA A 114 -11.35 -4.53 13.02
CA ALA A 114 -12.24 -3.62 12.31
C ALA A 114 -13.41 -4.45 11.76
N THR A 115 -14.61 -4.23 12.28
CA THR A 115 -15.82 -4.96 11.89
C THR A 115 -16.78 -4.04 11.18
N TYR A 116 -17.12 -4.40 9.95
CA TYR A 116 -18.19 -3.78 9.20
C TYR A 116 -19.50 -4.53 9.45
N THR A 117 -20.49 -3.83 9.97
CA THR A 117 -21.85 -4.36 10.13
C THR A 117 -22.77 -3.67 9.13
N PRO A 118 -23.21 -4.36 8.07
CA PRO A 118 -24.18 -3.79 7.14
C PRO A 118 -25.49 -3.48 7.85
N SER A 119 -26.05 -2.28 7.61
CA SER A 119 -27.39 -1.96 8.11
C SER A 119 -28.43 -2.58 7.20
N SER A 120 -29.50 -3.16 7.77
CA SER A 120 -30.62 -3.70 6.99
C SER A 120 -31.33 -2.64 6.12
N THR A 121 -31.13 -1.37 6.43
CA THR A 121 -31.67 -0.23 5.67
C THR A 121 -30.80 0.22 4.50
N THR A 122 -29.52 -0.16 4.48
CA THR A 122 -28.57 0.22 3.43
C THR A 122 -28.35 -0.96 2.50
N GLN A 123 -28.53 -0.80 1.19
CA GLN A 123 -28.22 -1.85 0.19
C GLN A 123 -26.70 -2.05 -0.04
N THR A 124 -25.89 -1.73 0.97
CA THR A 124 -24.45 -1.90 0.96
C THR A 124 -24.07 -3.30 1.41
N LYS A 125 -23.27 -4.00 0.62
CA LYS A 125 -22.78 -5.35 0.92
C LYS A 125 -21.27 -5.34 1.12
N ALA A 126 -20.80 -6.21 2.01
CA ALA A 126 -19.37 -6.43 2.24
C ALA A 126 -18.93 -7.73 1.56
N HIS A 127 -17.87 -7.64 0.76
CA HIS A 127 -17.23 -8.75 0.08
C HIS A 127 -15.84 -8.93 0.66
N ALA A 128 -15.56 -10.11 1.20
CA ALA A 128 -14.23 -10.50 1.63
C ALA A 128 -13.52 -11.09 0.40
N VAL A 129 -12.37 -10.53 0.06
CA VAL A 129 -11.64 -10.86 -1.17
C VAL A 129 -10.17 -11.07 -0.86
N TYR A 130 -9.53 -11.89 -1.67
CA TYR A 130 -8.10 -12.18 -1.61
C TYR A 130 -7.50 -11.93 -2.99
N SER A 131 -6.20 -11.66 -3.08
CA SER A 131 -5.51 -11.43 -4.34
C SER A 131 -4.21 -12.21 -4.34
N THR A 132 -4.00 -13.00 -5.40
CA THR A 132 -2.73 -13.67 -5.70
C THR A 132 -1.71 -12.80 -6.43
N LEU A 133 -1.95 -11.49 -6.59
CA LEU A 133 -1.05 -10.62 -7.35
C LEU A 133 0.35 -10.55 -6.71
N LEU A 134 1.34 -11.03 -7.44
CA LEU A 134 2.75 -11.04 -7.01
C LEU A 134 3.52 -9.89 -7.65
N GLY A 135 4.12 -9.03 -6.82
CA GLY A 135 5.12 -8.06 -7.25
C GLY A 135 6.48 -8.67 -7.55
N ARG A 136 7.41 -7.81 -7.95
CA ARG A 136 8.79 -8.20 -8.28
C ARG A 136 9.46 -8.88 -7.08
N PRO A 137 10.15 -10.03 -7.25
CA PRO A 137 10.93 -10.62 -6.18
C PRO A 137 12.11 -9.70 -5.82
N ASN A 138 12.42 -9.62 -4.54
CA ASN A 138 13.62 -8.92 -4.08
C ASN A 138 14.86 -9.63 -4.65
N ILE A 139 15.70 -8.90 -5.38
CA ILE A 139 16.97 -9.43 -5.88
C ILE A 139 17.95 -9.44 -4.71
N SER A 140 18.10 -10.59 -4.07
CA SER A 140 19.13 -10.80 -3.04
C SER A 140 20.47 -11.06 -3.71
N LEU A 141 21.32 -10.04 -3.82
CA LEU A 141 22.70 -10.20 -4.24
C LEU A 141 23.51 -10.76 -3.04
N GLY A 142 23.65 -12.09 -2.96
CA GLY A 142 24.35 -12.76 -1.85
C GLY A 142 24.14 -14.27 -1.85
N ARG A 143 24.66 -14.97 -0.81
CA ARG A 143 24.50 -16.43 -0.64
C ARG A 143 23.02 -16.79 -0.74
N GLU A 144 22.70 -17.55 -1.79
CA GLU A 144 21.44 -18.20 -2.08
C GLU A 144 20.71 -18.64 -0.80
N HIS A 145 19.66 -17.91 -0.41
CA HIS A 145 18.70 -18.41 0.55
C HIS A 145 17.82 -19.42 -0.20
N LYS A 146 18.23 -20.70 -0.21
CA LYS A 146 17.35 -21.79 -0.63
C LYS A 146 16.10 -21.75 0.25
N SER A 147 14.96 -21.41 -0.35
CA SER A 147 13.65 -21.64 0.27
C SER A 147 13.60 -23.12 0.71
N PRO A 148 13.28 -23.43 1.98
CA PRO A 148 13.06 -24.82 2.37
C PRO A 148 11.85 -25.33 1.59
N ARG A 149 12.09 -26.36 0.75
CA ARG A 149 11.05 -27.09 0.00
C ARG A 149 9.81 -27.31 0.87
N SER A 150 8.75 -26.56 0.60
CA SER A 150 7.46 -26.74 1.25
C SER A 150 6.58 -27.58 0.32
N LEU A 151 6.00 -28.66 0.85
CA LEU A 151 5.22 -29.67 0.12
C LEU A 151 3.93 -29.15 -0.56
N HIS A 152 3.68 -27.85 -0.55
CA HIS A 152 2.53 -27.17 -1.16
C HIS A 152 2.88 -25.89 -1.95
N SER A 153 4.17 -25.61 -2.24
CA SER A 153 4.59 -24.39 -2.95
C SER A 153 5.06 -24.57 -4.39
N ASP A 154 4.98 -25.78 -4.97
CA ASP A 154 5.49 -26.05 -6.33
C ASP A 154 4.91 -25.07 -7.38
N ASP A 155 3.60 -24.78 -7.34
CA ASP A 155 2.98 -23.84 -8.27
C ASP A 155 3.47 -22.38 -8.10
N GLN A 156 3.80 -21.94 -6.87
CA GLN A 156 4.18 -20.55 -6.59
C GLN A 156 5.67 -20.27 -6.81
N ASP A 157 6.52 -21.26 -6.53
CA ASP A 157 7.95 -21.20 -6.84
C ASP A 157 8.15 -21.27 -8.37
N GLU A 158 7.37 -22.09 -9.08
CA GLU A 158 7.37 -22.13 -10.55
C GLU A 158 6.87 -20.82 -11.17
N LEU A 159 5.80 -20.21 -10.64
CA LEU A 159 5.33 -18.89 -11.10
C LEU A 159 6.37 -17.80 -10.84
N SER A 160 7.08 -17.85 -9.70
CA SER A 160 8.15 -16.91 -9.36
C SER A 160 9.38 -17.10 -10.25
N GLU A 161 9.73 -18.34 -10.60
CA GLU A 161 10.87 -18.65 -11.46
C GLU A 161 10.56 -18.36 -12.95
N ALA A 162 9.37 -18.71 -13.43
CA ALA A 162 8.90 -18.33 -14.76
C ALA A 162 8.82 -16.81 -14.90
N ALA A 163 8.35 -16.12 -13.86
CA ALA A 163 8.34 -14.66 -13.81
C ALA A 163 9.75 -14.06 -13.82
N LEU A 164 10.68 -14.64 -13.04
CA LEU A 164 12.08 -14.23 -13.05
C LEU A 164 12.72 -14.46 -14.43
N ARG A 165 12.43 -15.58 -15.09
CA ARG A 165 12.94 -15.87 -16.44
C ARG A 165 12.42 -14.87 -17.47
N ALA A 166 11.12 -14.61 -17.51
CA ALA A 166 10.52 -13.62 -18.42
C ALA A 166 11.05 -12.20 -18.18
N PHE A 167 11.31 -11.84 -16.92
CA PHE A 167 11.99 -10.60 -16.56
C PHE A 167 13.43 -10.55 -17.10
N LEU A 168 14.21 -11.62 -16.90
CA LEU A 168 15.61 -11.68 -17.34
C LEU A 168 15.74 -11.70 -18.87
N THR A 169 14.78 -12.29 -19.58
CA THR A 169 14.74 -12.31 -21.06
C THR A 169 14.25 -10.98 -21.65
N GLY A 170 13.69 -10.08 -20.84
CA GLY A 170 13.27 -8.76 -21.26
C GLY A 170 12.07 -8.79 -22.22
N GLU A 171 11.15 -9.73 -22.02
CA GLU A 171 9.93 -9.84 -22.83
C GLU A 171 9.13 -8.53 -22.80
N GLN A 172 8.93 -7.91 -23.96
CA GLN A 172 8.19 -6.65 -24.06
C GLN A 172 6.72 -6.86 -23.67
N GLY A 173 6.22 -6.03 -22.76
CA GLY A 173 4.84 -6.10 -22.25
C GLY A 173 4.65 -7.01 -21.04
N TRP A 174 5.72 -7.65 -20.57
CA TRP A 174 5.71 -8.45 -19.36
C TRP A 174 5.82 -7.56 -18.12
N SER A 175 4.90 -7.69 -17.16
CA SER A 175 4.95 -6.98 -15.87
C SER A 175 4.50 -7.88 -14.74
N PHE A 176 5.18 -7.79 -13.58
CA PHE A 176 4.85 -8.59 -12.40
C PHE A 176 3.38 -8.40 -12.00
N GLY A 177 2.69 -9.51 -11.72
CA GLY A 177 1.26 -9.51 -11.39
C GLY A 177 0.30 -9.41 -12.59
N VAL A 178 0.79 -9.24 -13.83
CA VAL A 178 -0.04 -9.37 -15.03
C VAL A 178 0.11 -10.78 -15.58
N ASN A 179 -0.61 -11.75 -14.98
CA ASN A 179 -0.66 -13.12 -15.50
C ASN A 179 -1.17 -13.10 -16.94
N ASN A 180 -0.30 -13.38 -17.91
CA ASN A 180 -0.63 -13.61 -19.33
C ASN A 180 -1.26 -15.01 -19.56
N SER A 181 -1.77 -15.67 -18.52
CA SER A 181 -2.29 -17.04 -18.61
C SER A 181 -3.65 -17.15 -19.33
N SER A 182 -4.19 -16.07 -19.87
CA SER A 182 -5.31 -16.10 -20.81
C SER A 182 -4.88 -16.01 -22.28
N THR A 183 -3.71 -16.55 -22.64
CA THR A 183 -3.36 -16.82 -24.05
C THR A 183 -4.09 -18.07 -24.56
N LYS A 184 -5.42 -18.03 -24.53
CA LYS A 184 -6.26 -18.72 -25.52
C LYS A 184 -7.46 -17.84 -25.88
N ALA A 185 -7.34 -17.30 -27.10
CA ALA A 185 -8.40 -16.94 -28.04
C ALA A 185 -9.29 -15.74 -27.71
N GLY A 186 -9.26 -14.78 -28.65
CA GLY A 186 -10.39 -13.91 -28.94
C GLY A 186 -10.02 -12.43 -28.92
N GLU A 187 -9.98 -11.83 -30.10
CA GLU A 187 -10.09 -10.38 -30.28
C GLU A 187 -11.28 -9.83 -29.47
N GLY A 188 -10.98 -9.23 -28.34
CA GLY A 188 -11.94 -8.61 -27.45
C GLY A 188 -11.18 -7.60 -26.61
N LYS A 189 -11.75 -6.40 -26.48
CA LYS A 189 -11.20 -5.27 -25.70
C LYS A 189 -10.49 -5.76 -24.44
N ALA A 190 -9.33 -5.18 -24.12
CA ALA A 190 -8.64 -5.34 -22.85
C ALA A 190 -9.59 -4.98 -21.69
N GLU A 191 -10.40 -5.94 -21.24
CA GLU A 191 -11.16 -5.82 -20.02
C GLU A 191 -10.13 -5.74 -18.90
N GLY A 192 -10.06 -4.57 -18.27
CA GLY A 192 -9.12 -4.32 -17.19
C GLY A 192 -9.25 -5.42 -16.14
N LYS A 193 -8.12 -6.08 -15.84
CA LYS A 193 -8.02 -7.12 -14.82
C LYS A 193 -8.76 -6.65 -13.56
N ARG A 194 -9.60 -7.52 -12.99
CA ARG A 194 -10.37 -7.27 -11.77
C ARG A 194 -9.70 -7.96 -10.58
N TRP A 195 -10.08 -7.56 -9.38
CA TRP A 195 -9.62 -8.20 -8.15
C TRP A 195 -10.36 -9.54 -8.02
N GLU A 196 -9.64 -10.62 -7.68
CA GLU A 196 -10.21 -11.95 -7.41
C GLU A 196 -11.36 -11.91 -6.38
N GLY A 197 -12.57 -12.28 -6.78
CA GLY A 197 -13.79 -12.16 -5.96
C GLY A 197 -14.60 -10.87 -6.17
N LEU A 198 -14.14 -9.95 -7.04
CA LEU A 198 -14.88 -8.77 -7.51
C LEU A 198 -15.11 -8.79 -9.03
N GLU A 199 -14.88 -9.90 -9.72
CA GLU A 199 -14.99 -9.99 -11.19
C GLU A 199 -16.39 -9.69 -11.68
N GLY A 200 -17.42 -10.07 -10.91
CA GLY A 200 -18.82 -9.81 -11.23
C GLY A 200 -19.34 -8.42 -10.86
N ILE A 201 -18.52 -7.59 -10.19
CA ILE A 201 -18.95 -6.28 -9.66
C ILE A 201 -18.34 -5.17 -10.50
N ASP A 202 -19.16 -4.22 -10.94
CA ASP A 202 -18.66 -3.01 -11.59
C ASP A 202 -17.77 -2.23 -10.58
N PRO A 203 -16.51 -1.93 -10.92
CA PRO A 203 -15.63 -1.11 -10.09
C PRO A 203 -16.27 0.21 -9.61
N ALA A 204 -17.22 0.78 -10.37
CA ALA A 204 -17.93 1.99 -9.98
C ALA A 204 -18.80 1.81 -8.70
N HIS A 205 -19.29 0.59 -8.44
CA HIS A 205 -20.09 0.28 -7.26
C HIS A 205 -19.25 0.08 -6.00
N VAL A 206 -17.93 -0.12 -6.13
CA VAL A 206 -17.04 -0.32 -4.99
C VAL A 206 -16.75 1.04 -4.33
N LYS A 207 -17.34 1.26 -3.15
CA LYS A 207 -17.23 2.50 -2.39
C LYS A 207 -15.93 2.58 -1.60
N GLN A 208 -15.58 1.49 -0.93
CA GLN A 208 -14.44 1.43 -0.01
C GLN A 208 -13.73 0.08 -0.13
N LEU A 209 -12.41 0.11 -0.08
CA LEU A 209 -11.53 -1.05 0.00
C LEU A 209 -10.61 -0.88 1.20
N ILE A 210 -10.70 -1.81 2.16
CA ILE A 210 -9.75 -1.92 3.26
C ILE A 210 -8.95 -3.20 3.05
N TYR A 211 -7.64 -3.10 2.89
CA TYR A 211 -6.79 -4.24 2.55
C TYR A 211 -5.54 -4.35 3.42
N ILE A 212 -5.04 -5.58 3.56
CA ILE A 212 -3.74 -5.89 4.09
C ILE A 212 -2.95 -6.63 3.02
N THR A 213 -1.76 -6.15 2.70
CA THR A 213 -0.89 -6.70 1.65
C THR A 213 0.42 -7.21 2.24
N SER A 214 1.03 -8.20 1.61
CA SER A 214 2.45 -8.51 1.84
C SER A 214 3.34 -7.39 1.28
N ASP A 215 4.65 -7.52 1.47
CA ASP A 215 5.68 -6.58 0.99
C ASP A 215 5.58 -6.21 -0.49
N ARG A 216 5.20 -7.16 -1.35
CA ARG A 216 5.16 -7.02 -2.82
C ARG A 216 3.82 -6.50 -3.33
N SER A 217 3.44 -5.29 -2.91
CA SER A 217 2.11 -4.71 -3.18
C SER A 217 1.97 -3.95 -4.51
N THR A 218 3.05 -3.71 -5.25
CA THR A 218 3.01 -2.78 -6.40
C THR A 218 2.01 -3.14 -7.50
N PRO A 219 1.88 -4.40 -7.95
CA PRO A 219 0.86 -4.76 -8.94
C PRO A 219 -0.57 -4.58 -8.41
N LEU A 220 -0.78 -4.83 -7.11
CA LEU A 220 -2.06 -4.57 -6.45
C LEU A 220 -2.37 -3.08 -6.43
N LEU A 221 -1.40 -2.25 -6.05
CA LEU A 221 -1.56 -0.79 -6.06
C LEU A 221 -1.85 -0.27 -7.47
N GLN A 222 -1.24 -0.86 -8.49
CA GLN A 222 -1.53 -0.54 -9.88
C GLN A 222 -2.97 -0.91 -10.25
N LEU A 223 -3.40 -2.14 -9.98
CA LEU A 223 -4.78 -2.59 -10.18
C LEU A 223 -5.77 -1.65 -9.49
N LEU A 224 -5.50 -1.29 -8.24
CA LEU A 224 -6.31 -0.39 -7.44
C LEU A 224 -6.36 1.03 -8.05
N SER A 225 -5.25 1.52 -8.58
CA SER A 225 -5.17 2.84 -9.21
C SER A 225 -5.89 2.91 -10.54
N THR A 226 -5.84 1.85 -11.37
CA THR A 226 -6.41 1.85 -12.71
C THR A 226 -7.87 1.42 -12.72
N THR A 227 -8.18 0.29 -12.10
CA THR A 227 -9.53 -0.31 -12.13
C THR A 227 -10.44 0.32 -11.10
N TYR A 228 -9.92 0.63 -9.90
CA TYR A 228 -10.71 1.15 -8.77
C TYR A 228 -10.37 2.61 -8.45
N ALA A 229 -10.09 3.44 -9.47
CA ALA A 229 -9.62 4.82 -9.30
C ALA A 229 -10.48 5.64 -8.33
N ASN A 230 -11.80 5.51 -8.40
CA ASN A 230 -12.77 6.31 -7.64
C ASN A 230 -13.14 5.74 -6.26
N THR A 231 -12.56 4.60 -5.88
CA THR A 231 -12.82 3.93 -4.60
C THR A 231 -11.95 4.53 -3.48
N GLN A 232 -12.50 4.66 -2.27
CA GLN A 232 -11.73 4.99 -1.07
C GLN A 232 -10.89 3.79 -0.64
N LYS A 233 -9.57 3.97 -0.52
CA LYS A 233 -8.63 2.88 -0.26
C LYS A 233 -7.94 3.12 1.07
N LEU A 234 -7.93 2.10 1.93
CA LEU A 234 -7.12 2.05 3.15
C LEU A 234 -6.32 0.76 3.12
N GLY A 235 -5.00 0.87 3.07
CA GLY A 235 -4.08 -0.26 3.00
C GLY A 235 -3.16 -0.32 4.21
N LEU A 236 -2.84 -1.52 4.65
CA LEU A 236 -1.76 -1.81 5.59
C LEU A 236 -0.83 -2.85 4.98
N THR A 237 0.47 -2.72 5.23
CA THR A 237 1.43 -3.78 4.90
C THR A 237 1.59 -4.69 6.11
N ALA A 238 1.43 -6.00 5.92
CA ALA A 238 1.66 -7.00 6.95
C ALA A 238 3.12 -7.01 7.41
N SER A 239 3.37 -7.47 8.63
CA SER A 239 4.73 -7.63 9.14
C SER A 239 5.41 -8.87 8.61
N SER A 240 6.73 -8.80 8.50
CA SER A 240 7.53 -9.98 8.21
C SER A 240 7.53 -10.94 9.41
N THR A 241 7.16 -12.20 9.16
CA THR A 241 6.94 -13.25 10.17
C THR A 241 7.62 -14.60 9.86
N PRO A 242 8.88 -14.63 9.37
CA PRO A 242 9.57 -15.87 8.95
C PRO A 242 9.79 -16.86 10.10
N PHE A 243 9.84 -16.39 11.34
CA PHE A 243 10.06 -17.24 12.53
C PHE A 243 8.77 -17.54 13.31
N HIS A 244 7.63 -17.06 12.82
CA HIS A 244 6.36 -17.17 13.53
C HIS A 244 5.53 -18.35 13.06
N SER A 245 5.44 -18.50 11.73
CA SER A 245 4.73 -19.61 11.13
C SER A 245 5.57 -20.89 11.23
N PRO A 246 4.98 -22.06 11.55
CA PRO A 246 5.68 -23.35 11.50
C PRO A 246 6.31 -23.65 10.13
N THR A 247 5.78 -23.06 9.06
CA THR A 247 6.25 -23.23 7.69
C THR A 247 7.39 -22.29 7.29
N GLY A 248 7.81 -21.37 8.18
CA GLY A 248 8.90 -20.44 7.90
C GLY A 248 8.58 -19.33 6.89
N GLN A 249 7.30 -19.14 6.58
CA GLN A 249 6.84 -18.23 5.54
C GLN A 249 7.07 -16.75 5.91
N PRO A 250 7.46 -15.88 4.96
CA PRO A 250 7.91 -14.52 5.24
C PRO A 250 6.82 -13.57 5.74
N PHE A 251 5.56 -13.82 5.40
CA PHE A 251 4.39 -13.08 5.87
C PHE A 251 3.26 -14.05 6.21
N THR A 252 2.25 -13.58 6.92
CA THR A 252 1.07 -14.37 7.27
C THR A 252 -0.18 -13.54 7.08
N LEU A 253 -0.90 -13.84 6.00
CA LEU A 253 -2.23 -13.35 5.65
C LEU A 253 -3.24 -14.49 5.81
N ILE A 254 -4.47 -14.16 6.17
CA ILE A 254 -5.52 -15.13 6.49
C ILE A 254 -6.72 -14.83 5.61
N THR A 255 -7.10 -15.79 4.79
CA THR A 255 -8.23 -15.68 3.85
C THR A 255 -9.56 -15.93 4.58
N PRO A 256 -10.70 -15.66 3.91
CA PRO A 256 -12.02 -15.88 4.51
C PRO A 256 -12.22 -17.34 4.95
N ASP A 257 -11.60 -18.27 4.22
CA ASP A 257 -11.71 -19.71 4.45
C ASP A 257 -10.81 -20.20 5.61
N GLY A 258 -9.93 -19.33 6.13
CA GLY A 258 -8.98 -19.65 7.20
C GLY A 258 -7.62 -20.15 6.69
N GLU A 259 -7.42 -20.19 5.37
CA GLU A 259 -6.15 -20.56 4.75
C GLU A 259 -5.09 -19.47 4.95
N LEU A 260 -3.85 -19.92 5.09
CA LEU A 260 -2.69 -19.05 5.35
C LEU A 260 -1.91 -18.80 4.06
N HIS A 261 -1.74 -17.52 3.74
CA HIS A 261 -1.01 -17.08 2.57
C HIS A 261 0.16 -16.19 2.97
N SER A 262 1.30 -16.38 2.30
CA SER A 262 2.52 -15.61 2.55
C SER A 262 2.75 -14.47 1.56
N THR A 263 1.91 -14.40 0.53
CA THR A 263 2.03 -13.46 -0.58
C THR A 263 0.65 -12.93 -0.97
N GLY A 264 0.64 -11.79 -1.67
CA GLY A 264 -0.59 -11.18 -2.15
C GLY A 264 -1.26 -10.27 -1.14
N ALA A 265 -2.58 -10.20 -1.15
CA ALA A 265 -3.34 -9.33 -0.24
C ALA A 265 -4.73 -9.87 0.10
N VAL A 266 -5.22 -9.52 1.28
CA VAL A 266 -6.59 -9.75 1.74
C VAL A 266 -7.32 -8.43 1.89
N ALA A 267 -8.60 -8.36 1.56
CA ALA A 267 -9.36 -7.12 1.65
C ALA A 267 -10.85 -7.31 1.93
N ILE A 268 -11.45 -6.29 2.52
CA ILE A 268 -12.90 -6.12 2.59
C ILE A 268 -13.30 -5.01 1.63
N ALA A 269 -14.10 -5.35 0.64
CA ALA A 269 -14.70 -4.44 -0.31
C ALA A 269 -16.14 -4.11 0.10
N ILE A 270 -16.45 -2.82 0.25
CA ILE A 270 -17.81 -2.34 0.52
C ILE A 270 -18.41 -1.88 -0.81
N VAL A 271 -19.45 -2.58 -1.22
CA VAL A 271 -20.14 -2.40 -2.50
C VAL A 271 -21.52 -1.80 -2.25
N ASP A 272 -21.87 -0.79 -3.02
CA ASP A 272 -23.18 -0.14 -3.00
C ASP A 272 -23.86 -0.35 -4.35
N GLU A 273 -24.80 -1.29 -4.41
CA GLU A 273 -25.50 -1.68 -5.65
C GLU A 273 -26.47 -0.59 -6.13
N THR A 274 -26.84 0.37 -5.28
CA THR A 274 -27.77 1.46 -5.61
C THR A 274 -27.09 2.76 -6.01
N ALA A 275 -25.77 2.84 -5.82
CA ALA A 275 -25.02 4.01 -6.21
C ALA A 275 -25.10 4.17 -7.72
N GLN A 276 -25.93 5.13 -8.17
CA GLN A 276 -25.88 5.59 -9.55
C GLN A 276 -24.42 5.90 -9.90
N THR A 277 -24.04 5.58 -11.14
CA THR A 277 -22.75 5.84 -11.80
C THR A 277 -22.41 7.33 -11.92
N ALA A 278 -22.85 8.17 -10.98
CA ALA A 278 -22.29 9.47 -10.73
C ALA A 278 -20.79 9.28 -10.50
N LYS A 279 -19.97 9.82 -11.41
CA LYS A 279 -18.51 9.81 -11.33
C LYS A 279 -18.08 10.35 -9.97
N ARG A 280 -17.86 9.47 -9.00
CA ARG A 280 -17.28 9.83 -7.71
C ARG A 280 -15.90 10.38 -8.03
N LYS A 281 -15.65 11.63 -7.66
CA LYS A 281 -14.34 12.24 -7.84
C LYS A 281 -13.39 11.50 -6.89
N GLY A 282 -12.37 10.83 -7.44
CA GLY A 282 -11.34 10.17 -6.63
C GLY A 282 -10.72 11.14 -5.62
N VAL A 283 -10.19 10.61 -4.52
CA VAL A 283 -9.47 11.43 -3.54
C VAL A 283 -8.24 12.01 -4.25
N PRO A 284 -8.14 13.34 -4.44
CA PRO A 284 -6.98 13.92 -5.09
C PRO A 284 -5.77 13.70 -4.20
N VAL A 285 -4.70 13.12 -4.75
CA VAL A 285 -3.41 13.03 -4.06
C VAL A 285 -2.68 14.35 -4.35
N GLY A 286 -2.56 15.18 -3.32
CA GLY A 286 -1.74 16.39 -3.38
C GLY A 286 -0.28 16.03 -3.15
N TYR A 287 0.59 16.47 -4.04
CA TYR A 287 2.04 16.41 -3.88
C TYR A 287 2.56 17.74 -3.32
N GLU A 288 2.00 18.15 -2.18
CA GLU A 288 2.37 19.41 -1.54
C GLU A 288 3.86 19.41 -1.17
N GLY A 289 4.56 20.50 -1.48
CA GLY A 289 5.99 20.64 -1.24
C GLY A 289 6.88 20.09 -2.35
N LEU A 290 6.38 19.36 -3.36
CA LEU A 290 7.21 19.02 -4.53
C LEU A 290 7.25 20.17 -5.53
N VAL A 291 8.45 20.68 -5.79
CA VAL A 291 8.69 21.77 -6.72
C VAL A 291 9.53 21.26 -7.90
N PRO A 292 9.11 21.50 -9.15
CA PRO A 292 9.89 21.10 -10.31
C PRO A 292 11.20 21.91 -10.37
N PHE A 293 12.28 21.25 -10.77
CA PHE A 293 13.55 21.89 -11.06
C PHE A 293 14.17 21.29 -12.32
N GLY A 294 14.81 22.11 -13.15
CA GLY A 294 15.33 21.64 -14.42
C GLY A 294 15.94 22.77 -15.24
N LEU A 295 16.78 22.39 -16.21
CA LEU A 295 17.30 23.29 -17.22
C LEU A 295 16.61 22.97 -18.54
N GLY A 296 15.51 23.68 -18.83
CA GLY A 296 14.76 23.59 -20.08
C GLY A 296 13.60 24.58 -20.06
N GLU A 297 13.14 25.04 -21.22
CA GLU A 297 12.05 26.04 -21.33
C GLU A 297 10.76 25.59 -20.64
N ASP A 298 10.54 24.27 -20.50
CA ASP A 298 9.33 23.67 -19.91
C ASP A 298 9.58 22.80 -18.66
N ASN A 299 10.83 22.69 -18.16
CA ASN A 299 11.21 21.78 -17.05
C ASN A 299 10.78 20.30 -17.22
N ALA A 300 10.45 19.88 -18.45
CA ALA A 300 9.97 18.55 -18.79
C ALA A 300 10.82 17.95 -19.92
N PHE A 301 11.19 16.68 -19.78
CA PHE A 301 12.08 15.97 -20.70
C PHE A 301 11.41 14.71 -21.25
N GLU A 302 11.54 14.44 -22.54
CA GLU A 302 10.98 13.23 -23.16
C GLU A 302 11.90 12.03 -22.90
N VAL A 303 11.34 10.89 -22.52
CA VAL A 303 12.08 9.62 -22.42
C VAL A 303 12.33 9.09 -23.82
N THR A 304 13.57 9.24 -24.30
CA THR A 304 13.96 8.76 -25.64
C THR A 304 14.44 7.31 -25.61
N SER A 305 14.97 6.84 -24.47
CA SER A 305 15.36 5.45 -24.27
C SER A 305 15.33 5.06 -22.79
N SER A 306 14.77 3.89 -22.50
CA SER A 306 14.63 3.31 -21.16
C SER A 306 14.78 1.79 -21.21
N LYS A 307 15.14 1.20 -20.07
CA LYS A 307 15.10 -0.25 -19.85
C LYS A 307 14.56 -0.51 -18.44
N GLY A 308 13.32 -1.00 -18.36
CA GLY A 308 12.62 -1.18 -17.09
C GLY A 308 12.43 0.16 -16.36
N ASN A 309 12.90 0.22 -15.11
CA ASN A 309 12.89 1.43 -14.28
C ASN A 309 14.12 2.35 -14.49
N ILE A 310 14.98 2.05 -15.47
CA ILE A 310 16.20 2.81 -15.77
C ILE A 310 15.98 3.67 -17.01
N ILE A 311 16.18 4.98 -16.89
CA ILE A 311 16.24 5.93 -17.99
C ILE A 311 17.67 6.01 -18.51
N LEU A 312 17.85 5.79 -19.81
CA LEU A 312 19.16 5.87 -20.46
C LEU A 312 19.35 7.24 -21.11
N THR A 313 18.32 7.77 -21.77
CA THR A 313 18.38 9.09 -22.42
C THR A 313 17.09 9.86 -22.24
N LEU A 314 17.23 11.17 -22.00
CA LEU A 314 16.16 12.16 -21.87
C LEU A 314 16.36 13.25 -22.93
N SER A 315 15.36 13.48 -23.77
CA SER A 315 15.38 14.43 -24.89
C SER A 315 16.63 14.26 -25.76
N SER A 316 17.01 13.00 -26.06
CA SER A 316 18.23 12.63 -26.78
C SER A 316 19.55 13.00 -26.10
N GLN A 317 19.52 13.36 -24.82
CA GLN A 317 20.68 13.66 -24.00
C GLN A 317 20.87 12.63 -22.87
N ASN A 318 22.06 12.63 -22.28
CA ASN A 318 22.40 11.79 -21.14
C ASN A 318 21.59 12.23 -19.90
N ALA A 319 20.74 11.33 -19.40
CA ALA A 319 19.78 11.64 -18.33
C ALA A 319 20.47 12.05 -17.02
N ALA A 320 21.52 11.33 -16.63
CA ALA A 320 22.27 11.62 -15.41
C ALA A 320 23.03 12.95 -15.48
N ARG A 321 23.56 13.33 -16.65
CA ARG A 321 24.18 14.65 -16.86
C ARG A 321 23.16 15.77 -16.79
N LEU A 322 21.96 15.59 -17.35
CA LEU A 322 20.89 16.58 -17.24
C LEU A 322 20.49 16.83 -15.78
N LEU A 323 20.31 15.76 -15.00
CA LEU A 323 20.05 15.87 -13.56
C LEU A 323 21.19 16.60 -12.84
N LEU A 324 22.45 16.20 -13.07
CA LEU A 324 23.61 16.83 -12.44
C LEU A 324 23.71 18.33 -12.78
N ASN A 325 23.47 18.69 -14.04
CA ASN A 325 23.47 20.09 -14.47
C ASN A 325 22.35 20.89 -13.80
N ALA A 326 21.14 20.32 -13.70
CA ALA A 326 20.02 20.95 -13.01
C ALA A 326 20.30 21.16 -11.51
N VAL A 327 20.90 20.17 -10.85
CA VAL A 327 21.33 20.28 -9.45
C VAL A 327 22.41 21.35 -9.28
N ASN A 328 23.42 21.39 -10.16
CA ASN A 328 24.46 22.41 -10.11
C ASN A 328 23.89 23.82 -10.34
N ALA A 329 22.92 23.98 -11.24
CA ALA A 329 22.24 25.25 -11.47
C ALA A 329 21.41 25.69 -10.25
N LEU A 330 20.72 24.76 -9.58
CA LEU A 330 20.06 25.04 -8.30
C LEU A 330 21.07 25.54 -7.26
N GLN A 331 22.23 24.88 -7.13
CA GLN A 331 23.28 25.28 -6.20
C GLN A 331 23.85 26.66 -6.53
N ALA A 332 24.09 26.96 -7.80
CA ALA A 332 24.59 28.27 -8.24
C ALA A 332 23.56 29.39 -7.99
N SER A 333 22.26 29.11 -8.17
CA SER A 333 21.17 30.06 -7.93
C SER A 333 20.99 30.44 -6.45
N SER A 334 21.57 29.67 -5.51
CA SER A 334 21.62 30.00 -4.08
C SER A 334 22.37 31.30 -3.76
N SER A 335 23.05 31.90 -4.75
CA SER A 335 23.83 33.14 -4.59
C SER A 335 23.12 34.42 -5.07
N ASN A 336 21.90 34.36 -5.66
CA ASN A 336 21.17 35.54 -6.15
C ASN A 336 19.65 35.55 -5.78
N PRO A 337 19.02 36.72 -5.51
CA PRO A 337 17.83 36.80 -4.66
C PRO A 337 16.45 36.76 -5.37
N CYS A 338 16.35 36.38 -6.65
CA CYS A 338 15.16 36.73 -7.46
C CYS A 338 14.13 35.62 -7.72
N HIS A 339 14.33 34.39 -7.22
CA HIS A 339 13.34 33.30 -7.34
C HIS A 339 12.84 32.86 -5.96
N PRO A 340 11.54 32.51 -5.82
CA PRO A 340 10.98 32.08 -4.54
C PRO A 340 11.73 30.85 -4.04
N LYS A 341 12.44 31.05 -2.92
CA LYS A 341 13.31 30.08 -2.25
C LYS A 341 12.49 28.90 -1.73
N PRO A 342 12.88 27.64 -1.99
CA PRO A 342 13.70 26.87 -1.09
C PRO A 342 13.73 27.24 0.38
N LYS A 343 12.70 27.15 1.23
CA LYS A 343 12.86 27.60 2.64
C LYS A 343 13.93 26.85 3.46
N THR A 344 14.57 25.83 2.90
CA THR A 344 15.52 24.98 3.62
C THR A 344 16.73 24.57 2.77
N TRP A 345 17.44 25.53 2.17
CA TRP A 345 18.79 25.27 1.64
C TRP A 345 19.81 26.03 2.50
N SER A 346 20.23 25.42 3.61
CA SER A 346 21.35 25.90 4.43
C SER A 346 22.40 24.80 4.50
N LEU A 347 23.57 25.04 3.90
CA LEU A 347 24.73 24.16 3.88
C LEU A 347 25.20 23.74 5.30
N SER A 348 24.51 22.79 5.89
CA SER A 348 25.01 21.98 6.99
C SER A 348 25.22 20.57 6.48
N GLN A 349 26.30 19.92 6.93
CA GLN A 349 26.78 18.60 6.45
C GLN A 349 25.76 17.45 6.54
N SER A 350 24.58 17.69 7.10
CA SER A 350 23.51 16.71 7.29
C SER A 350 22.58 16.52 6.07
N GLU A 351 22.71 17.33 5.00
CA GLU A 351 21.78 17.35 3.85
C GLU A 351 22.31 16.71 2.55
N LYS A 352 23.50 16.07 2.57
CA LYS A 352 24.07 15.38 1.38
C LYS A 352 23.19 14.21 0.86
N ASP A 353 22.21 13.76 1.64
CA ASP A 353 21.28 12.67 1.33
C ASP A 353 19.86 13.14 0.97
N GLN A 354 19.66 14.42 0.59
CA GLN A 354 18.32 14.89 0.21
C GLN A 354 17.78 14.09 -1.00
N PRO A 355 16.57 13.50 -0.90
CA PRO A 355 16.00 12.72 -1.98
C PRO A 355 15.51 13.63 -3.12
N PHE A 356 15.89 13.28 -4.35
CA PHE A 356 15.28 13.83 -5.56
C PHE A 356 14.10 12.96 -5.99
N TYR A 357 13.13 13.58 -6.64
CA TYR A 357 11.92 12.93 -7.14
C TYR A 357 11.77 13.16 -8.64
N ALA A 358 11.01 12.28 -9.28
CA ALA A 358 10.63 12.39 -10.68
C ALA A 358 9.13 12.15 -10.81
N ALA A 359 8.44 13.07 -11.49
CA ALA A 359 7.06 12.91 -11.93
C ALA A 359 7.05 12.45 -13.38
N VAL A 360 6.35 11.35 -13.67
CA VAL A 360 6.26 10.74 -15.00
C VAL A 360 4.87 10.97 -15.57
N PHE A 361 4.81 11.48 -16.80
CA PHE A 361 3.59 11.80 -17.52
C PHE A 361 3.52 10.98 -18.82
N PRO A 362 2.34 10.53 -19.24
CA PRO A 362 2.18 9.78 -20.50
C PRO A 362 2.22 10.70 -21.72
N THR A 363 2.01 12.01 -21.52
CA THR A 363 2.05 13.04 -22.57
C THR A 363 2.75 14.27 -22.01
N LYS A 364 3.24 15.14 -22.89
CA LYS A 364 3.90 16.38 -22.48
C LYS A 364 2.98 17.17 -21.54
N PRO A 365 3.39 17.42 -20.28
CA PRO A 365 2.57 18.20 -19.37
C PRO A 365 2.39 19.61 -19.95
N PRO A 366 1.17 20.16 -19.96
CA PRO A 366 0.95 21.53 -20.40
C PRO A 366 1.69 22.49 -19.44
N PRO A 367 2.27 23.59 -19.94
CA PRO A 367 2.84 24.62 -19.08
C PRO A 367 1.69 25.32 -18.34
N SER A 368 1.44 24.94 -17.09
CA SER A 368 0.38 25.55 -16.29
C SER A 368 0.86 26.87 -15.65
N HIS A 369 0.21 27.96 -16.04
CA HIS A 369 0.32 29.31 -15.47
C HIS A 369 1.70 30.01 -15.56
N PRO A 370 1.75 31.37 -15.52
CA PRO A 370 2.98 32.16 -15.61
C PRO A 370 3.93 32.00 -14.38
N SER A 371 3.65 31.05 -13.48
CA SER A 371 4.44 30.73 -12.29
C SER A 371 5.34 29.49 -12.47
N GLY A 372 5.29 28.80 -13.62
CA GLY A 372 6.14 27.63 -13.87
C GLY A 372 5.80 26.38 -13.05
N THR A 373 4.63 26.35 -12.41
CA THR A 373 4.16 25.23 -11.58
C THR A 373 3.48 24.18 -12.46
N ILE A 374 4.04 22.98 -12.52
CA ILE A 374 3.49 21.84 -13.28
C ILE A 374 2.38 21.17 -12.46
N ASP A 375 1.22 20.95 -13.08
CA ASP A 375 0.11 20.23 -12.45
C ASP A 375 0.44 18.73 -12.31
N LEU A 376 0.78 18.32 -11.08
CA LEU A 376 1.10 16.94 -10.75
C LEU A 376 -0.11 16.00 -10.71
N SER A 377 -1.33 16.54 -10.76
CA SER A 377 -2.54 15.69 -10.78
C SER A 377 -2.66 14.88 -12.07
N ALA A 378 -1.99 15.33 -13.15
CA ALA A 378 -1.94 14.64 -14.43
C ALA A 378 -0.77 13.63 -14.53
N ALA A 379 0.09 13.54 -13.51
CA ALA A 379 1.19 12.58 -13.51
C ALA A 379 0.66 11.14 -13.40
N SER A 380 1.23 10.23 -14.17
CA SER A 380 0.98 8.79 -14.05
C SER A 380 1.44 8.24 -12.70
N PHE A 381 2.58 8.75 -12.22
CA PHE A 381 3.13 8.48 -10.89
C PHE A 381 4.26 9.46 -10.57
N VAL A 382 4.56 9.58 -9.28
CA VAL A 382 5.72 10.30 -8.75
C VAL A 382 6.54 9.33 -7.91
N CYS A 383 7.85 9.25 -8.17
CA CYS A 383 8.74 8.31 -7.50
C CYS A 383 10.08 8.98 -7.13
N ARG A 384 10.81 8.37 -6.20
CA ARG A 384 12.16 8.81 -5.82
C ARG A 384 13.17 8.44 -6.90
N LEU A 385 14.18 9.28 -7.07
CA LEU A 385 15.39 8.97 -7.84
C LEU A 385 16.37 8.20 -6.95
N MET A 386 16.76 7.00 -7.38
CA MET A 386 17.58 6.10 -6.57
C MET A 386 19.07 6.28 -6.82
N ALA A 387 19.47 6.30 -8.08
CA ALA A 387 20.87 6.36 -8.48
C ALA A 387 21.00 6.94 -9.89
N GLY A 388 22.14 7.56 -10.18
CA GLY A 388 22.50 8.01 -11.52
C GLY A 388 23.99 7.91 -11.70
N ASP A 389 24.42 7.45 -12.88
CA ASP A 389 25.83 7.39 -13.26
C ASP A 389 26.04 8.35 -14.45
N PRO A 390 26.65 9.54 -14.23
CA PRO A 390 26.91 10.50 -15.30
C PRO A 390 27.82 9.94 -16.41
N SER A 391 28.70 8.99 -16.09
CA SER A 391 29.64 8.39 -17.05
C SER A 391 28.94 7.39 -17.97
N ARG A 392 28.00 6.61 -17.43
CA ARG A 392 27.18 5.64 -18.20
C ARG A 392 25.89 6.24 -18.73
N GLY A 393 25.51 7.41 -18.23
CA GLY A 393 24.35 8.19 -18.61
C GLY A 393 22.99 7.70 -18.11
N ALA A 394 22.99 6.65 -17.29
CA ALA A 394 21.78 6.02 -16.80
C ALA A 394 21.31 6.64 -15.48
N MET A 395 20.00 6.71 -15.30
CA MET A 395 19.33 7.18 -14.10
C MET A 395 18.21 6.19 -13.71
N SER A 396 18.17 5.77 -12.45
CA SER A 396 17.24 4.75 -11.94
C SER A 396 16.14 5.39 -11.09
N LEU A 397 14.90 5.02 -11.37
CA LEU A 397 13.71 5.43 -10.61
C LEU A 397 13.28 4.35 -9.62
N ASP A 398 12.77 4.77 -8.47
CA ASP A 398 12.17 3.89 -7.46
C ASP A 398 10.74 3.49 -7.86
N THR A 399 10.63 2.64 -8.87
CA THR A 399 9.36 2.16 -9.40
C THR A 399 9.51 0.75 -9.96
N GLU A 400 8.47 -0.06 -9.84
CA GLU A 400 8.36 -1.34 -10.57
C GLU A 400 7.68 -1.17 -11.93
N ARG A 401 7.19 0.03 -12.25
CA ARG A 401 6.60 0.32 -13.56
C ARG A 401 7.70 0.57 -14.58
N ASP A 402 7.60 -0.13 -15.70
CA ASP A 402 8.45 0.13 -16.85
C ASP A 402 8.17 1.49 -17.46
N LEU A 403 9.24 2.24 -17.72
CA LEU A 403 9.18 3.52 -18.41
C LEU A 403 9.10 3.27 -19.91
N LYS A 404 8.19 3.96 -20.60
CA LYS A 404 8.02 3.82 -22.04
C LYS A 404 8.72 4.96 -22.76
N LYS A 405 9.23 4.65 -23.96
CA LYS A 405 9.68 5.69 -24.89
C LYS A 405 8.49 6.59 -25.24
N GLY A 406 8.69 7.90 -25.13
CA GLY A 406 7.65 8.92 -25.33
C GLY A 406 6.96 9.40 -24.05
N ASP A 407 7.21 8.75 -22.91
CA ASP A 407 6.82 9.31 -21.60
C ASP A 407 7.60 10.61 -21.34
N TRP A 408 7.04 11.50 -20.52
CA TRP A 408 7.66 12.77 -20.14
C TRP A 408 8.01 12.77 -18.66
N VAL A 409 9.20 13.25 -18.32
CA VAL A 409 9.73 13.27 -16.96
C VAL A 409 10.02 14.70 -16.52
N VAL A 410 9.55 15.03 -15.32
CA VAL A 410 9.80 16.28 -14.63
C VAL A 410 10.56 15.97 -13.36
N LEU A 411 11.73 16.58 -13.19
CA LEU A 411 12.56 16.41 -12.00
C LEU A 411 12.06 17.34 -10.89
N MET A 412 12.01 16.86 -9.66
CA MET A 412 11.38 17.56 -8.54
C MET A 412 12.14 17.40 -7.23
N ILE A 413 12.08 18.44 -6.40
CA ILE A 413 12.68 18.46 -5.06
C ILE A 413 11.61 18.82 -4.03
N MET A 414 11.76 18.30 -2.82
CA MET A 414 10.90 18.64 -1.70
C MET A 414 11.36 19.98 -1.09
N HIS A 415 10.44 20.94 -1.00
CA HIS A 415 10.65 22.30 -0.52
C HIS A 415 10.33 22.47 0.97
#